data_AF-A0A966NIF2-F1
#
_entry.id   AF-A0A966NIF2-F1
#
_cell.length_a   1.000
_cell.length_b   1.000
_cell.length_c   1.000
_cell.angle_alpha   90.00
_cell.angle_beta   90.00
_cell.angle_gamma   90.00
#
_symmetry.space_group_name_H-M   'P 1'
#
loop_
_entity.id
_entity.type
_entity.pdbx_description
1 polymer ?
#
loop_
_entity_poly.entity_id
_entity_poly.type
_entity_poly.pdbx_seq_one_letter_code
_entity_poly.pdbx_strand_id
1 'polypeptide(L)' 'MNLEIETETTHTEVGASHLPGILTIPKGAHGIVLFAHGSGSSRLSPRNQHVAQVLQEAGLATLLFDLLDEI' A
#
# COMPACT_ATOMS: atom_id res chain seq x y z
N MET A 1 21.19 -0.02 -6.11
CA MET A 1 21.21 -0.34 -4.66
C MET A 1 20.00 -1.20 -4.41
N ASN A 2 20.15 -2.43 -3.95
CA ASN A 2 18.99 -3.21 -3.50
C ASN A 2 18.58 -2.60 -2.16
N LEU A 3 17.46 -1.89 -2.15
CA LEU A 3 16.85 -1.43 -0.90
C LEU A 3 16.40 -2.68 -0.15
N GLU A 4 16.76 -2.78 1.13
CA GLU A 4 16.09 -3.73 2.02
C GLU A 4 14.64 -3.24 2.15
N ILE A 5 13.70 -4.05 1.67
CA ILE A 5 12.27 -3.71 1.64
C ILE A 5 11.53 -4.78 2.43
N GLU A 6 10.81 -4.36 3.46
CA GLU A 6 9.89 -5.21 4.20
C GLU A 6 8.49 -5.01 3.65
N THR A 7 7.76 -6.10 3.39
CA THR A 7 6.37 -6.06 2.93
C THR A 7 5.53 -7.00 3.77
N GLU A 8 4.40 -6.49 4.26
CA GLU A 8 3.46 -7.24 5.06
C GLU A 8 2.01 -6.95 4.68
N THR A 9 1.14 -7.93 4.93
CA THR A 9 -0.31 -7.70 4.88
C THR A 9 -0.75 -7.17 6.24
N THR A 10 -1.42 -6.02 6.22
CA THR A 10 -1.96 -5.36 7.41
C THR A 10 -3.48 -5.44 7.44
N HIS A 11 -4.07 -5.39 8.62
CA HIS A 11 -5.50 -5.20 8.84
C HIS A 11 -5.65 -3.99 9.76
N THR A 12 -6.16 -2.88 9.22
CA THR A 12 -6.31 -1.64 9.97
C THR A 12 -7.76 -1.47 10.41
N GLU A 13 -7.96 -1.31 11.71
CA GLU A 13 -9.27 -1.03 12.29
C GLU A 13 -9.64 0.44 12.04
N VAL A 14 -10.78 0.67 11.38
CA VAL A 14 -11.35 2.00 11.16
C VAL A 14 -12.82 1.97 11.58
N GLY A 15 -13.09 2.40 12.81
CA GLY A 15 -14.42 2.27 13.39
C GLY A 15 -14.81 0.80 13.55
N ALA A 16 -15.89 0.37 12.89
CA ALA A 16 -16.33 -1.03 12.88
C ALA A 16 -15.74 -1.84 11.70
N SER A 17 -15.03 -1.19 10.78
CA SER A 17 -14.49 -1.83 9.57
C SER A 17 -13.04 -2.27 9.78
N HIS A 18 -12.69 -3.37 9.13
CA HIS A 18 -11.31 -3.85 9.04
C HIS A 18 -10.85 -3.70 7.60
N LEU A 19 -9.86 -2.85 7.37
CA LEU A 19 -9.36 -2.58 6.02
C LEU A 19 -8.10 -3.42 5.78
N PRO A 20 -8.16 -4.45 4.92
CA PRO A 20 -6.97 -5.19 4.53
C PRO A 20 -6.08 -4.28 3.68
N GLY A 21 -4.77 -4.35 3.92
CA GLY A 21 -3.81 -3.56 3.18
C GLY A 21 -2.48 -4.28 2.96
N ILE A 22 -1.68 -3.73 2.07
CA ILE A 22 -0.29 -4.12 1.84
C ILE A 22 0.58 -2.93 2.23
N LEU A 23 1.36 -3.12 3.29
CA LEU A 23 2.33 -2.15 3.76
C LEU A 23 3.71 -2.58 3.27
N THR A 24 4.41 -1.67 2.60
CA THR A 24 5.78 -1.88 2.18
C THR A 24 6.65 -0.73 2.71
N ILE A 25 7.69 -1.06 3.45
CA ILE A 25 8.62 -0.10 4.07
C ILE A 25 10.05 -0.39 3.59
N PRO A 26 10.59 0.44 2.68
CA PRO A 26 12.02 0.45 2.40
C PRO A 26 12.81 0.91 3.62
N LYS A 27 14.00 0.36 3.84
CA LYS A 27 14.93 0.80 4.89
C LYS A 27 15.27 2.27 4.71
N GLY A 28 15.11 3.04 5.80
CA GLY A 28 15.35 4.49 5.77
C GLY A 28 14.27 5.27 5.04
N ALA A 29 13.05 4.73 4.89
CA ALA A 29 11.93 5.51 4.40
C ALA A 29 11.63 6.70 5.34
N HIS A 30 11.49 7.90 4.77
CA HIS A 30 11.25 9.14 5.52
C HIS A 30 9.79 9.62 5.44
N GLY A 31 8.94 8.91 4.70
CA GLY A 31 7.54 9.24 4.49
C GLY A 31 6.77 8.05 3.92
N ILE A 32 5.45 8.16 3.97
CA ILE A 32 4.52 7.12 3.49
C ILE A 32 3.52 7.71 2.50
N VAL A 33 3.25 6.96 1.42
CA VAL A 33 2.20 7.26 0.44
C VAL A 33 1.04 6.29 0.64
N LEU A 34 -0.14 6.84 0.93
CA LEU A 34 -1.38 6.09 1.06
C LEU A 34 -2.12 6.06 -0.27
N PHE A 35 -2.47 4.87 -0.76
CA PHE A 35 -3.27 4.70 -1.96
C PHE A 35 -4.75 4.56 -1.62
N ALA A 36 -5.55 5.45 -2.19
CA ALA A 36 -6.99 5.28 -2.31
C ALA A 36 -7.32 4.76 -3.72
N HIS A 37 -7.85 3.55 -3.83
CA HIS A 37 -8.31 3.03 -5.11
C HIS A 37 -9.72 3.53 -5.44
N GLY A 38 -10.07 3.51 -6.73
CA GLY A 38 -11.43 3.80 -7.20
C GLY A 38 -12.38 2.60 -7.04
N SER A 39 -13.66 2.83 -7.33
CA SER A 39 -14.70 1.80 -7.36
C SER A 39 -14.31 0.62 -8.27
N GLY A 40 -14.57 -0.62 -7.81
CA GLY A 40 -14.25 -1.84 -8.55
C GLY A 40 -12.75 -2.14 -8.68
N SER A 41 -11.91 -1.51 -7.86
CA SER A 41 -10.48 -1.80 -7.76
C SER A 41 -10.12 -2.16 -6.32
N SER A 42 -8.88 -2.57 -6.09
CA SER A 42 -8.39 -3.05 -4.79
C SER A 42 -6.90 -2.78 -4.62
N ARG A 43 -6.36 -3.14 -3.46
CA ARG A 43 -4.92 -3.21 -3.15
C ARG A 43 -4.13 -4.10 -4.12
N LEU A 44 -4.82 -4.94 -4.88
CA LEU A 44 -4.26 -5.83 -5.90
C LEU A 44 -4.24 -5.22 -7.30
N SER A 45 -4.67 -3.96 -7.47
CA SER A 45 -4.61 -3.26 -8.75
C SER A 45 -3.19 -3.24 -9.32
N PRO A 46 -2.93 -3.86 -10.49
CA PRO A 46 -1.58 -3.90 -11.07
C PRO A 46 -0.99 -2.52 -11.33
N ARG A 47 -1.85 -1.55 -11.70
CA ARG A 47 -1.45 -0.16 -11.91
C ARG A 47 -0.94 0.47 -10.62
N ASN A 48 -1.68 0.34 -9.52
CA ASN A 48 -1.27 0.97 -8.25
C ASN A 48 -0.08 0.25 -7.63
N GLN A 49 0.04 -1.09 -7.78
CA GLN A 49 1.23 -1.83 -7.38
C GLN A 49 2.48 -1.38 -8.15
N HIS A 50 2.36 -1.11 -9.45
CA HIS A 50 3.46 -0.58 -10.24
C HIS A 50 3.90 0.82 -9.76
N VAL A 51 2.94 1.73 -9.52
CA VAL A 51 3.26 3.06 -8.96
C VAL A 51 3.91 2.93 -7.58
N ALA A 52 3.42 2.01 -6.74
CA ALA A 52 3.98 1.76 -5.42
C ALA A 52 5.44 1.29 -5.49
N GLN A 53 5.77 0.36 -6.39
CA GLN A 53 7.15 -0.10 -6.61
C GLN A 53 8.08 1.08 -6.98
N VAL A 54 7.66 1.95 -7.89
CA VAL A 54 8.45 3.13 -8.28
C VAL A 54 8.67 4.08 -7.09
N LEU A 55 7.67 4.27 -6.23
CA LEU A 55 7.81 5.09 -5.02
C LEU A 55 8.71 4.43 -3.96
N GLN A 56 8.63 3.10 -3.82
CA GLN A 56 9.50 2.32 -2.93
C GLN A 56 10.96 2.41 -3.36
N GLU A 57 11.23 2.32 -4.66
CA GLU A 57 12.57 2.54 -5.24
C GLU A 57 13.10 3.96 -4.99
N ALA A 58 12.21 4.94 -4.86
CA ALA A 58 12.54 6.31 -4.48
C ALA A 58 12.68 6.52 -2.96
N GLY A 59 12.54 5.46 -2.14
CA GLY A 59 12.71 5.51 -0.68
C GLY A 59 11.45 5.95 0.09
N LEU A 60 10.26 5.80 -0.50
CA LEU A 60 8.99 6.04 0.19
C LEU A 60 8.34 4.73 0.61
N ALA A 61 7.83 4.67 1.83
CA ALA A 61 6.92 3.61 2.21
C ALA A 61 5.58 3.77 1.45
N THR A 62 4.89 2.66 1.22
CA THR A 62 3.59 2.69 0.55
C THR A 62 2.59 1.82 1.29
N LEU A 63 1.35 2.28 1.38
CA LEU A 63 0.24 1.53 1.94
C LEU A 63 -0.90 1.48 0.93
N LEU A 64 -1.25 0.29 0.48
CA LEU A 64 -2.38 0.03 -0.41
C LEU A 64 -3.49 -0.63 0.39
N PHE A 65 -4.63 0.05 0.59
CA PHE A 65 -5.80 -0.52 1.27
C PHE A 65 -6.86 -1.00 0.30
N ASP A 66 -7.76 -1.86 0.77
CA ASP A 66 -9.12 -1.93 0.25
C ASP A 66 -10.02 -0.99 1.07
N LEU A 67 -10.48 0.10 0.45
CA LEU A 67 -11.33 1.14 1.05
C LEU A 67 -12.81 0.96 0.73
N LEU A 68 -13.11 0.29 -0.39
CA LEU A 68 -14.46 0.05 -0.87
C LEU A 68 -14.59 -1.45 -1.13
N ASP A 69 -15.68 -2.04 -0.65
CA ASP A 69 -16.01 -3.43 -0.97
C ASP A 69 -16.20 -3.59 -2.50
N GLU A 70 -15.87 -4.76 -3.04
CA GLU A 70 -16.22 -5.09 -4.42
C GLU A 70 -17.76 -5.06 -4.55
N ILE A 71 -18.29 -4.19 -5.42
CA ILE A 71 -19.72 -4.11 -5.76
C ILE A 71 -20.06 -5.24 -6.74
#